data_AF-X0SIU2-F1
#
_entry.id   AF-X0SIU2-F1
#
_cell.length_a   1.000
_cell.length_b   1.000
_cell.length_c   1.000
_cell.angle_alpha   90.00
_cell.angle_beta   90.00
_cell.angle_gamma   90.00
#
_symmetry.space_group_name_H-M   'P 1'
#
loop_
_entity.id
_entity.type
_entity.pdbx_description
1 polymer ?
#
loop_
_entity_poly.entity_id
_entity_poly.type
_entity_poly.pdbx_seq_one_letter_code
_entity_poly.pdbx_strand_id
1 'polypeptide(L)'
;MVNKSRIQSNLNQIEKLYQKYMSGRRGLYFSKLAIIEACGWIEESMDNILRGYANKRLKEPKNLRSVENLIKRTYGFHYEDNFRDMLIHIIGIIKLEILEQIFDQHKFTQMTRANSGL
;
A
#
# COMPACT_ATOMS: atom_id res chain seq x y z
N MET A 1 7.16 5.61 0.87
CA MET A 1 7.46 5.75 2.31
C MET A 1 7.28 7.20 2.69
N VAL A 2 6.80 7.46 3.90
CA VAL A 2 6.62 8.82 4.41
C VAL A 2 7.98 9.51 4.54
N ASN A 3 8.07 10.77 4.10
CA ASN A 3 9.32 11.52 4.16
C ASN A 3 9.66 11.94 5.60
N LYS A 4 10.86 11.57 6.07
CA LYS A 4 11.37 11.94 7.40
C LYS A 4 11.34 13.44 7.66
N SER A 5 11.70 14.27 6.67
CA SER A 5 11.69 15.73 6.84
C SER A 5 10.27 16.26 7.02
N ARG A 6 9.28 15.66 6.34
CA ARG A 6 7.86 15.99 6.51
C ARG A 6 7.37 15.61 7.91
N ILE A 7 7.68 14.40 8.38
CA ILE A 7 7.36 13.95 9.75
C ILE A 7 7.93 14.93 10.76
N GLN A 8 9.22 15.23 10.67
CA GLN A 8 9.90 16.12 11.60
C GLN A 8 9.30 17.53 11.58
N SER A 9 9.04 18.07 10.38
CA SER A 9 8.44 19.40 10.24
C SER A 9 7.06 19.47 10.90
N ASN A 10 6.18 18.48 10.65
CA ASN A 10 4.85 18.43 11.25
C ASN A 10 4.92 18.29 12.77
N LEU A 11 5.74 17.37 13.30
CA LEU A 11 5.89 17.20 14.75
C LEU A 11 6.41 18.47 15.42
N ASN A 12 7.41 19.13 14.83
CA ASN A 12 7.95 20.38 15.36
C ASN A 12 6.88 21.49 15.40
N GLN A 13 5.98 21.53 14.40
CA GLN A 13 4.87 22.50 14.39
C GLN A 13 3.85 22.19 15.48
N ILE A 14 3.47 20.91 15.64
CA ILE A 14 2.52 20.47 16.66
C ILE A 14 3.09 20.71 18.06
N GLU A 15 4.37 20.43 18.28
CA GLU A 15 5.06 20.67 19.54
C GLU A 15 5.09 22.17 19.90
N LYS A 16 5.43 23.04 18.95
CA LYS A 16 5.37 24.50 19.17
C LYS A 16 3.98 24.97 19.59
N LEU A 17 2.94 24.43 18.95
CA LEU A 17 1.55 24.75 19.30
C LEU A 17 1.16 24.17 20.67
N TYR A 18 1.58 22.95 20.97
CA TYR A 18 1.37 22.33 22.27
C TYR A 18 1.96 23.19 23.40
N GLN A 19 3.24 23.56 23.29
CA GLN A 19 3.93 24.38 24.29
C GLN A 19 3.27 25.76 24.44
N LYS A 20 2.84 26.37 23.34
CA LYS A 20 2.15 27.68 23.36
C LYS A 20 0.80 27.65 24.09
N TYR A 21 0.11 26.51 24.10
CA TYR A 21 -1.24 26.40 24.67
C TYR A 21 -1.36 25.32 25.76
N MET A 22 -0.24 25.00 26.42
CA MET A 22 -0.06 23.83 27.29
C MET A 22 -1.04 23.77 28.48
N SER A 23 -1.38 24.92 29.06
CA SER A 23 -2.21 25.01 30.27
C SER A 23 -3.73 24.90 30.03
N GLY A 24 -4.17 24.64 28.79
CA GLY A 24 -5.60 24.57 28.45
C GLY A 24 -6.00 23.32 27.66
N ARG A 25 -7.30 23.17 27.39
CA ARG A 25 -7.85 22.09 26.54
C ARG A 25 -7.19 22.00 25.17
N ARG A 26 -6.64 23.11 24.67
CA ARG A 26 -5.92 23.18 23.40
C ARG A 26 -4.63 22.35 23.43
N GLY A 27 -3.88 22.35 24.53
CA GLY A 27 -2.72 21.47 24.70
C GLY A 27 -3.10 20.01 24.50
N LEU A 28 -4.17 19.55 25.15
CA LEU A 28 -4.73 18.21 24.95
C LEU A 28 -5.10 17.93 23.48
N TYR A 29 -5.68 18.91 22.77
CA TYR A 29 -6.01 18.76 21.35
C TYR A 29 -4.77 18.59 20.47
N PHE A 30 -3.69 19.32 20.74
CA PHE A 30 -2.43 19.15 19.99
C PHE A 30 -1.77 17.81 20.28
N SER A 31 -1.83 17.30 21.52
CA SER A 31 -1.38 15.93 21.82
C SER A 31 -2.19 14.88 21.04
N LYS A 32 -3.52 15.04 20.98
CA LYS A 32 -4.38 14.15 20.17
C LYS A 32 -4.08 14.26 18.68
N LEU A 33 -3.82 15.46 18.18
CA LEU A 33 -3.43 15.68 16.78
C LEU A 33 -2.13 14.98 16.43
N ALA A 34 -1.12 15.02 17.32
CA ALA A 34 0.14 14.29 17.11
C ALA A 34 -0.08 12.78 16.95
N ILE A 35 -1.00 12.20 17.75
CA ILE A 35 -1.36 10.78 17.65
C ILE A 35 -2.04 10.49 16.32
N ILE A 36 -3.00 11.32 15.90
CA ILE A 36 -3.71 11.15 14.61
C ILE A 36 -2.72 11.21 13.43
N GLU A 37 -1.78 12.16 13.44
CA GLU A 37 -0.73 12.24 12.41
C GLU A 37 0.14 10.97 12.39
N ALA A 38 0.55 10.48 13.56
CA ALA A 38 1.33 9.25 13.66
C ALA A 38 0.56 8.04 13.09
N CYS A 39 -0.73 7.91 13.41
CA CYS A 39 -1.62 6.92 12.83
C CYS A 39 -1.68 7.00 11.30
N GLY A 40 -1.84 8.21 10.74
CA GLY A 40 -1.85 8.43 9.30
C GLY A 40 -0.54 8.05 8.62
N TRP A 41 0.61 8.29 9.26
CA TRP A 41 1.91 7.88 8.70
C TRP A 41 2.12 6.37 8.70
N ILE A 42 1.57 5.67 9.69
CA ILE A 42 1.61 4.20 9.73
C ILE A 42 0.78 3.64 8.57
N GLU A 43 -0.43 4.15 8.39
CA GLU A 43 -1.33 3.76 7.29
C GLU A 43 -0.68 4.03 5.92
N GLU A 44 -0.16 5.23 5.69
CA GLU A 44 0.55 5.57 4.44
C GLU A 44 1.79 4.69 4.22
N SER A 45 2.48 4.28 5.29
CA SER A 45 3.63 3.39 5.18
C SER A 45 3.23 1.97 4.77
N MET A 46 2.16 1.44 5.38
CA MET A 46 1.57 0.16 5.01
C MET A 46 1.15 0.14 3.54
N ASP A 47 0.37 1.13 3.12
CA ASP A 47 -0.03 1.31 1.73
C ASP A 47 1.16 1.33 0.76
N ASN A 48 2.21 2.07 1.10
CA ASN A 48 3.40 2.19 0.28
C ASN A 48 4.13 0.84 0.12
N ILE A 49 4.15 -0.01 1.16
CA ILE A 49 4.70 -1.36 1.08
C ILE A 49 3.92 -2.19 0.07
N LEU A 50 2.59 -2.16 0.15
CA LEU A 50 1.70 -2.91 -0.75
C LEU A 50 1.85 -2.44 -2.20
N ARG A 51 1.79 -1.12 -2.44
CA ARG A 51 2.00 -0.52 -3.77
C ARG A 51 3.38 -0.88 -4.33
N GLY A 52 4.43 -0.77 -3.50
CA GLY A 52 5.79 -1.10 -3.91
C GLY A 52 5.94 -2.57 -4.32
N TYR A 53 5.31 -3.49 -3.57
CA TYR A 53 5.35 -4.91 -3.89
C TYR A 53 4.57 -5.22 -5.17
N ALA A 54 3.36 -4.67 -5.32
CA ALA A 54 2.51 -4.86 -6.49
C ALA A 54 3.16 -4.31 -7.77
N ASN A 55 3.64 -3.06 -7.75
CA ASN A 55 4.30 -2.42 -8.90
C ASN A 55 5.57 -3.16 -9.36
N LYS A 56 6.26 -3.86 -8.45
CA LYS A 56 7.46 -4.63 -8.78
C LYS A 56 7.14 -5.98 -9.43
N ARG A 57 5.94 -6.54 -9.21
CA ARG A 57 5.62 -7.94 -9.54
C ARG A 57 4.52 -8.09 -10.59
N LEU A 58 3.52 -7.22 -10.58
CA LEU A 58 2.44 -7.22 -11.54
C LEU A 58 2.87 -6.45 -12.79
N LYS A 59 2.60 -7.04 -13.95
CA LYS A 59 2.80 -6.44 -15.27
C LYS A 59 1.48 -6.03 -15.90
N GLU A 60 0.40 -6.76 -15.59
CA GLU A 60 -0.92 -6.50 -16.15
C GLU A 60 -1.55 -5.24 -15.51
N PRO A 61 -1.85 -4.18 -16.30
CA PRO A 61 -2.44 -2.95 -15.79
C PRO A 61 -3.78 -3.16 -15.06
N LYS A 62 -4.59 -4.14 -15.48
CA LYS A 62 -5.85 -4.46 -14.80
C LYS A 62 -5.62 -4.94 -13.36
N ASN A 63 -4.60 -5.76 -13.14
CA ASN A 63 -4.25 -6.27 -11.82
C ASN A 63 -3.72 -5.15 -10.91
N LEU A 64 -2.88 -4.26 -11.46
CA LEU A 64 -2.42 -3.07 -10.74
C LEU A 64 -3.59 -2.17 -10.29
N ARG A 65 -4.58 -1.93 -11.17
CA ARG A 65 -5.79 -1.17 -10.80
C ARG A 65 -6.60 -1.87 -9.71
N SER A 66 -6.71 -3.21 -9.77
CA SER A 66 -7.40 -3.98 -8.74
C SER A 66 -6.76 -3.80 -7.36
N VAL A 67 -5.42 -3.86 -7.30
CA VAL A 67 -4.68 -3.60 -6.06
C VAL A 67 -4.87 -2.17 -5.58
N GLU A 68 -4.78 -1.18 -6.46
CA GLU A 68 -4.97 0.22 -6.06
C GLU A 68 -6.39 0.47 -5.52
N ASN A 69 -7.41 -0.15 -6.11
CA ASN A 69 -8.78 -0.06 -5.61
C ASN A 69 -8.96 -0.74 -4.24
N LEU A 70 -8.29 -1.87 -4.01
CA LEU A 70 -8.26 -2.55 -2.72
C LEU A 70 -7.65 -1.65 -1.63
N ILE A 71 -6.54 -0.98 -1.93
CA ILE A 71 -5.88 -0.08 -0.99
C ILE A 71 -6.79 1.11 -0.68
N LYS A 72 -7.34 1.78 -1.70
CA LYS A 72 -8.19 2.97 -1.53
C LYS A 72 -9.48 2.76 -0.74
N ARG A 73 -10.03 1.54 -0.75
CA ARG A 73 -11.27 1.21 -0.01
C ARG A 73 -11.00 0.79 1.44
N THR A 74 -9.75 0.51 1.79
CA THR A 74 -9.38 0.05 3.12
C THR A 74 -8.96 1.25 3.95
N TYR A 75 -9.52 1.37 5.15
CA TYR A 75 -9.25 2.48 6.05
C TYR A 75 -8.70 1.97 7.37
N GLY A 76 -7.65 2.63 7.87
CA GLY A 76 -7.01 2.31 9.13
C GLY A 76 -5.88 1.28 8.99
N PHE A 77 -5.00 1.27 10.00
CA PHE A 77 -3.71 0.58 9.99
C PHE A 77 -3.68 -0.70 10.85
N HIS A 78 -4.84 -1.30 11.10
CA HIS A 78 -4.91 -2.54 11.87
C HIS A 78 -4.26 -3.69 11.11
N TYR A 79 -3.28 -4.34 11.76
CA TYR A 79 -2.49 -5.38 11.08
C TYR A 79 -3.36 -6.59 10.69
N GLU A 80 -4.08 -7.17 11.67
CA GLU A 80 -4.87 -8.37 11.45
C GLU A 80 -6.12 -8.09 10.60
N ASP A 81 -6.82 -6.99 10.87
CA ASP A 81 -8.14 -6.74 10.27
C ASP A 81 -8.06 -6.12 8.86
N ASN A 82 -6.96 -5.41 8.54
CA ASN A 82 -6.83 -4.70 7.26
C ASN A 82 -5.59 -5.13 6.48
N PHE A 83 -4.39 -4.95 7.07
CA PHE A 83 -3.14 -5.05 6.31
C PHE A 83 -2.82 -6.48 5.87
N ARG A 84 -3.04 -7.46 6.76
CA ARG A 84 -2.80 -8.88 6.49
C ARG A 84 -3.67 -9.40 5.36
N ASP A 85 -4.95 -9.05 5.35
CA ASP A 85 -5.89 -9.46 4.30
C ASP A 85 -5.53 -8.84 2.95
N MET A 86 -5.14 -7.56 2.95
CA MET A 86 -4.61 -6.93 1.73
C MET A 86 -3.36 -7.62 1.21
N LEU A 87 -2.42 -8.01 2.08
CA LEU A 87 -1.23 -8.77 1.69
C LEU A 87 -1.58 -10.10 1.04
N ILE A 88 -2.46 -10.89 1.67
CA ILE A 88 -2.90 -12.18 1.14
C ILE A 88 -3.50 -12.00 -0.24
N HIS A 89 -4.37 -11.00 -0.42
CA HIS A 89 -5.01 -10.72 -1.69
C HIS A 89 -4.00 -10.37 -2.79
N ILE A 90 -3.06 -9.46 -2.51
CA ILE A 90 -2.02 -9.05 -3.48
C ILE A 90 -1.13 -10.24 -3.85
N ILE A 91 -0.71 -11.06 -2.88
CA ILE A 91 0.08 -12.27 -3.13
C ILE A 91 -0.69 -13.21 -4.06
N GLY A 92 -1.99 -13.39 -3.82
CA GLY A 92 -2.87 -14.19 -4.67
C GLY A 92 -2.93 -13.69 -6.12
N ILE A 93 -3.17 -12.40 -6.32
CA ILE A 93 -3.22 -11.78 -7.66
C ILE A 93 -1.88 -11.99 -8.39
N ILE A 94 -0.76 -11.75 -7.71
CA ILE A 94 0.58 -11.92 -8.31
C ILE A 94 0.79 -13.36 -8.76
N LYS A 95 0.41 -14.33 -7.92
CA LYS A 95 0.55 -15.75 -8.27
C LYS A 95 -0.34 -16.14 -9.43
N LEU A 96 -1.56 -15.63 -9.49
CA LEU A 96 -2.48 -15.87 -10.60
C LEU A 96 -1.92 -15.34 -11.92
N GLU A 97 -1.42 -14.10 -11.93
CA GLU A 97 -0.85 -13.50 -13.15
C GLU A 97 0.35 -14.30 -13.68
N ILE A 98 1.21 -14.80 -12.79
CA ILE A 98 2.33 -15.67 -13.18
C ILE A 98 1.82 -16.97 -13.82
N LEU A 99 0.78 -17.59 -13.25
CA LEU A 99 0.21 -18.82 -13.80
C LEU A 99 -0.38 -18.58 -15.19
N GLU A 100 -1.16 -17.50 -15.36
CA GLU A 100 -1.76 -17.14 -16.64
C GLU A 100 -0.68 -16.90 -17.72
N GLN A 101 0.40 -16.20 -17.39
CA GLN A 101 1.55 -16.01 -18.29
C GLN A 101 2.20 -17.33 -18.72
N ILE A 102 2.34 -18.29 -17.81
CA ILE A 102 2.88 -19.62 -18.11
C ILE A 102 1.95 -20.39 -19.06
N PHE A 103 0.64 -20.39 -18.78
CA PHE A 103 -0.34 -21.08 -19.61
C PHE A 103 -0.42 -20.52 -21.03
N ASP A 104 -0.37 -19.20 -21.19
CA ASP A 104 -0.39 -18.57 -22.51
C ASP A 104 0.87 -18.87 -23.32
N GLN A 105 2.05 -18.91 -22.67
CA GLN A 105 3.29 -19.32 -23.32
C GLN A 105 3.25 -20.78 -23.79
N HIS A 106 2.65 -21.68 -23.00
CA HIS A 106 2.45 -23.07 -23.40
C HIS A 106 1.52 -23.19 -24.61
N LYS A 107 0.40 -22.44 -24.63
CA LYS A 107 -0.50 -22.39 -25.79
C LYS A 107 0.21 -21.88 -27.04
N PHE A 108 0.98 -20.80 -26.94
CA PHE A 108 1.75 -20.25 -28.06
C PHE A 108 2.79 -21.24 -28.61
N THR A 109 3.46 -21.98 -27.72
CA THR A 109 4.45 -23.00 -28.10
C THR A 109 3.80 -24.18 -28.83
N GLN A 110 2.60 -24.61 -28.41
CA GLN A 110 1.85 -25.65 -29.10
C GLN A 110 1.41 -25.21 -30.50
N MET A 111 0.92 -23.97 -30.63
CA MET A 111 0.51 -23.41 -31.92
C MET A 111 1.68 -23.27 -32.92
N THR A 112 2.86 -22.84 -32.45
CA THR A 112 4.05 -22.74 -33.31
C THR A 112 4.55 -24.11 -33.77
N ARG A 113 4.56 -25.12 -32.88
CA ARG A 113 4.91 -26.50 -33.25
C ARG A 113 3.93 -27.13 -34.25
N ALA A 114 2.65 -26.82 -34.14
CA ALA A 114 1.63 -27.28 -35.10
C ALA A 114 1.81 -26.65 -36.48
N ASN A 115 2.30 -25.40 -36.56
CA ASN A 115 2.52 -24.69 -37.82
C ASN A 115 3.89 -24.94 -38.47
N SER A 116 4.88 -25.42 -37.72
CA SER A 116 6.23 -25.74 -38.23
C SER A 116 6.42 -27.22 -38.62
N GLY A 117 5.34 -28.01 -38.59
CA GLY A 117 5.31 -29.43 -38.95
C GLY A 117 4.93 -29.73 -40.41
N LEU A 118 5.00 -28.74 -41.28
CA LEU A 118 4.89 -28.82 -42.75
C LEU A 118 6.22 -28.36 -43.36
#